data_AF-A0ABD0QR61-F1
#
_entry.id   AF-A0ABD0QR61-F1
#
_cell.length_a   1.000
_cell.length_b   1.000
_cell.length_c   1.000
_cell.angle_alpha   90.00
_cell.angle_beta   90.00
_cell.angle_gamma   90.00
#
_symmetry.space_group_name_H-M   'P 1'
#
loop_
_entity.id
_entity.type
_entity.pdbx_description
1 polymer ?
#
loop_
_entity_poly.entity_id
_entity_poly.type
_entity_poly.pdbx_seq_one_letter_code
_entity_poly.pdbx_strand_id
1 'polypeptide(L)' 'ITYYTLSPDFIISAHGTIFPAGPLDYERPNHLYEFIVMAVDKGEVPRTGTATVRLRMANVNDEPPEFSQPV' A
#
# COMPACT_ATOMS: atom_id res chain seq x y z
N ILE A 1 -10.37 -17.88 5.09
CA ILE A 1 -9.50 -16.78 5.52
C ILE A 1 -10.07 -15.50 4.94
N THR A 2 -10.13 -14.44 5.72
CA THR A 2 -10.52 -13.09 5.29
C THR A 2 -9.36 -12.16 5.59
N TYR A 3 -9.07 -11.23 4.68
CA TYR A 3 -7.95 -10.30 4.80
C TYR A 3 -8.45 -8.88 5.04
N TYR A 4 -7.74 -8.14 5.88
CA TYR A 4 -8.04 -6.78 6.25
C TYR A 4 -6.79 -5.92 6.19
N THR A 5 -6.96 -4.64 5.85
CA THR A 5 -5.95 -3.60 6.01
C THR A 5 -6.62 -2.30 6.45
N LEU A 6 -5.86 -1.45 7.12
CA LEU A 6 -6.27 -0.09 7.47
C LEU A 6 -5.70 0.95 6.50
N SER A 7 -4.85 0.54 5.56
CA SER A 7 -4.34 1.47 4.55
C SER A 7 -5.48 1.88 3.62
N PRO A 8 -5.67 3.20 3.37
CA PRO A 8 -6.61 3.67 2.37
C PRO A 8 -6.08 3.47 0.94
N ASP A 9 -4.78 3.25 0.78
CA ASP A 9 -4.09 3.17 -0.51
C ASP A 9 -4.16 1.77 -1.14
N PHE A 10 -4.54 0.75 -0.36
CA PHE A 10 -4.53 -0.64 -0.81
C PHE A 10 -5.82 -1.38 -0.45
N ILE A 11 -6.26 -2.24 -1.37
CA ILE A 11 -7.34 -3.20 -1.14
C ILE A 11 -6.78 -4.62 -1.25
N ILE A 12 -7.37 -5.55 -0.49
CA ILE A 12 -6.96 -6.96 -0.49
C ILE A 12 -8.14 -7.81 -0.95
N SER A 13 -7.92 -8.58 -2.02
CA SER A 13 -8.92 -9.51 -2.52
C SER A 13 -9.10 -10.72 -1.60
N ALA A 14 -10.17 -11.50 -1.80
CA ALA A 14 -10.41 -12.74 -1.07
C ALA A 14 -9.28 -13.79 -1.23
N HIS A 15 -8.46 -13.68 -2.28
CA HIS A 15 -7.33 -14.57 -2.54
C HIS A 15 -6.02 -14.08 -1.89
N GLY A 16 -6.03 -12.94 -1.20
CA GLY A 16 -4.83 -12.35 -0.57
C GLY A 16 -3.99 -11.48 -1.52
N THR A 17 -4.40 -11.32 -2.78
CA THR A 17 -3.75 -10.38 -3.70
C THR A 17 -4.03 -8.94 -3.27
N ILE A 18 -2.97 -8.14 -3.16
CA ILE A 18 -2.99 -6.73 -2.82
C ILE A 18 -3.05 -5.92 -4.12
N PHE A 19 -4.00 -4.98 -4.20
CA PHE A 19 -4.13 -4.04 -5.31
C PHE A 19 -4.05 -2.61 -4.79
N PRO A 20 -3.50 -1.68 -5.60
CA PRO A 20 -3.64 -0.27 -5.31
C PRO A 20 -5.12 0.15 -5.39
N ALA A 21 -5.58 0.95 -4.43
CA ALA A 21 -6.93 1.52 -4.43
C ALA A 21 -7.04 2.73 -5.39
N GLY A 22 -5.91 3.30 -5.79
CA GLY A 22 -5.78 4.42 -6.72
C GLY A 22 -4.35 4.59 -7.21
N PRO A 23 -4.03 5.68 -7.93
CA PRO A 23 -2.67 5.98 -8.37
C PRO A 23 -1.69 6.02 -7.19
N LEU A 24 -0.48 5.49 -7.42
CA LEU A 24 0.58 5.45 -6.42
C LEU A 24 1.59 6.57 -6.70
N ASP A 25 1.83 7.42 -5.71
CA ASP A 25 2.66 8.64 -5.80
C ASP A 25 4.14 8.44 -5.36
N TYR A 26 5.13 8.59 -6.24
CA TYR A 26 6.53 8.37 -5.85
C TYR A 26 7.04 9.41 -4.81
N GLU A 27 6.54 10.63 -4.87
CA GLU A 27 6.97 11.82 -4.11
C GLU A 27 6.58 11.78 -2.63
N ARG A 28 5.84 10.75 -2.21
CA ARG A 28 5.53 10.48 -0.80
C ARG A 28 6.78 10.34 0.08
N PRO A 29 6.66 10.51 1.41
CA PRO A 29 7.79 10.36 2.33
C PRO A 29 8.54 9.03 2.18
N ASN A 30 9.87 9.12 2.08
CA ASN A 30 10.78 7.98 1.92
C ASN A 30 10.53 7.08 0.69
N HIS A 31 9.70 7.51 -0.27
CA HIS A 31 9.33 6.73 -1.47
C HIS A 31 8.79 5.32 -1.12
N LEU A 32 8.12 5.20 0.03
CA LEU A 32 7.75 3.93 0.66
C LEU A 32 6.29 3.97 1.12
N TYR A 33 5.56 2.90 0.80
CA TYR A 33 4.37 2.54 1.57
C TYR A 33 4.71 1.48 2.59
N GLU A 34 4.18 1.64 3.80
CA GLU A 34 4.26 0.64 4.85
C GLU A 34 2.88 0.48 5.51
N PHE A 35 2.35 -0.75 5.53
CA PHE A 35 1.06 -1.04 6.14
C PHE A 35 0.98 -2.48 6.67
N ILE A 36 -0.01 -2.73 7.52
CA ILE A 36 -0.26 -4.06 8.10
C ILE A 36 -1.41 -4.72 7.33
N VAL A 37 -1.22 -6.01 7.06
CA VAL A 37 -2.26 -6.94 6.64
C VAL A 37 -2.60 -7.85 7.81
N MET A 38 -3.89 -8.00 8.08
CA MET A 38 -4.41 -8.97 9.04
C MET A 38 -5.19 -10.05 8.30
N ALA A 39 -4.89 -11.32 8.59
CA ALA A 39 -5.64 -12.47 8.11
C ALA A 39 -6.42 -13.09 9.28
N VAL A 40 -7.68 -13.44 9.04
CA VAL A 40 -8.56 -14.11 10.01
C VAL A 40 -9.02 -15.43 9.40
N ASP A 41 -8.80 -16.55 10.07
CA ASP A 41 -9.31 -17.85 9.61
C ASP A 41 -10.82 -18.01 9.84
N LYS A 42 -11.38 -19.16 9.45
CA LYS A 42 -12.82 -19.45 9.58
C LYS A 42 -13.09 -20.55 10.61
N GLY A 43 -12.21 -20.71 11.60
CA GLY A 43 -12.43 -21.68 12.68
C GLY A 43 -13.61 -21.31 13.56
N GLU A 44 -14.15 -22.29 14.32
CA GLU A 44 -15.17 -22.01 15.35
C GLU A 44 -14.67 -21.02 16.40
N VAL A 45 -13.37 -21.10 16.72
CA VAL A 45 -12.63 -20.05 17.42
C VAL A 45 -11.66 -19.44 16.41
N PRO A 46 -12.00 -18.29 15.80
CA PRO A 46 -11.17 -17.68 14.78
C PRO A 46 -9.80 -17.30 15.32
N ARG A 47 -8.75 -17.56 14.55
CA ARG A 47 -7.40 -17.08 14.83
C ARG A 47 -6.98 -16.02 13.83
N THR A 48 -6.10 -15.14 14.29
CA THR A 48 -5.57 -14.04 13.48
C THR A 48 -4.06 -14.16 13.30
N GLY A 49 -3.59 -13.65 12.16
CA GLY A 49 -2.18 -13.45 11.88
C GLY A 49 -1.98 -12.07 11.25
N THR A 50 -0.82 -11.46 11.48
CA THR A 50 -0.48 -10.15 10.92
C THR A 50 0.85 -10.21 10.18
N ALA A 51 0.99 -9.37 9.16
CA ALA A 51 2.23 -9.17 8.42
C ALA A 51 2.39 -7.70 8.04
N THR A 52 3.63 -7.21 8.08
CA THR A 52 3.98 -5.88 7.58
C THR A 52 4.35 -5.96 6.11
N VAL A 53 3.72 -5.14 5.29
CA VAL A 53 4.03 -4.97 3.86
C VAL A 53 4.79 -3.67 3.69
N ARG A 54 5.93 -3.73 3.00
CA ARG A 54 6.77 -2.57 2.64
C ARG A 54 6.96 -2.53 1.14
N LEU A 55 6.46 -1.48 0.49
CA LEU A 55 6.54 -1.29 -0.96
C LEU A 55 7.39 -0.05 -1.26
N ARG A 56 8.63 -0.28 -1.72
CA ARG A 56 9.49 0.80 -2.24
C ARG A 56 9.09 1.11 -3.68
N MET A 57 8.90 2.39 -3.96
CA MET A 57 8.53 2.87 -5.29
C MET A 57 9.76 3.03 -6.16
N ALA A 58 9.62 2.67 -7.44
CA ALA A 58 10.53 3.12 -8.48
C ALA A 58 10.03 4.47 -9.00
N ASN A 59 10.97 5.41 -9.22
CA ASN A 59 10.65 6.68 -9.83
C ASN A 59 10.31 6.47 -11.32
N VAL A 60 9.31 7.19 -11.80
CA VAL A 60 9.08 7.45 -13.22
C VAL A 60 9.18 8.97 -13.37
N ASN A 61 9.84 9.47 -14.42
CA ASN A 61 9.97 10.90 -14.64
C ASN A 61 8.68 11.47 -15.24
N ASP A 62 7.70 11.77 -14.39
CA ASP A 62 6.35 12.24 -14.74
C ASP A 62 6.04 13.68 -14.29
N GLU A 63 6.84 14.26 -13.40
CA GLU A 63 6.73 15.67 -12.99
C GLU A 63 7.59 16.62 -13.86
N PRO A 64 7.06 17.77 -14.32
CA PRO A 64 7.82 18.77 -15.07
C PRO A 64 8.79 19.55 -14.16
N PRO A 65 9.85 20.19 -14.72
CA PRO A 65 10.75 21.00 -13.92
C PRO A 65 10.05 22.26 -13.39
N GLU A 66 10.23 22.55 -12.10
CA GLU A 66 9.88 23.85 -11.50
C GLU A 66 11.14 24.71 -11.34
N PHE A 67 11.12 25.92 -11.93
CA PHE A 67 12.21 26.88 -11.79
C PHE A 67 11.97 27.80 -10.60
N SER A 68 12.99 27.99 -9.77
CA SER A 68 12.91 28.84 -8.58
C SER A 68 12.89 30.35 -8.88
N GLN A 69 13.14 30.76 -10.13
CA GLN A 69 13.16 32.15 -10.55
C GLN A 69 12.53 32.31 -11.95
N PRO A 70 11.71 33.36 -12.16
CA PRO A 70 11.25 33.74 -13.49
C PRO A 70 12.41 34.34 -14.31
N VAL A 71 12.32 34.19 -15.63
CA VAL A 71 13.26 34.76 -16.62
C VAL A 71 13.01 36.25 -16.82
#